data_AF-A0A6L5ESM5-F1
#
_entry.id   AF-A0A6L5ESM5-F1
#
_cell.length_a   1.000
_cell.length_b   1.000
_cell.length_c   1.000
_cell.angle_alpha   90.00
_cell.angle_beta   90.00
_cell.angle_gamma   90.00
#
_symmetry.space_group_name_H-M   'P 1'
#
loop_
_entity.id
_entity.type
_entity.pdbx_description
1 polymer ?
#
loop_
_entity_poly.entity_id
_entity_poly.type
_entity_poly.pdbx_seq_one_letter_code
_entity_poly.pdbx_strand_id
1 'polypeptide(L)'
;MDLGIDQTTADGLHRYVGQVADALALTGNTYCLDLARPMNAYLALDTRLPRFPHCDTALLWDERCGWAGTLEADARSELTVLTYLGGDVLPSPRTVARFGFAFVADRLPRNGSLPEFRGTGHDELLRRLARYAQPIPVDAIR
;
A
#
# COMPACT_ATOMS: atom_id res chain seq x y z
N MET A 1 -23.42 -0.21 13.84
CA MET A 1 -23.91 -0.97 12.68
C MET A 1 -22.67 -1.26 11.85
N ASP A 2 -22.22 -2.51 11.81
CA ASP A 2 -21.05 -2.92 11.04
C ASP A 2 -21.45 -2.98 9.57
N LEU A 3 -21.31 -1.86 8.87
CA LEU A 3 -21.44 -1.84 7.43
C LEU A 3 -20.16 -2.46 6.89
N GLY A 4 -20.18 -3.78 6.70
CA GLY A 4 -19.16 -4.49 5.96
C GLY A 4 -18.84 -3.73 4.67
N ILE A 5 -17.57 -3.70 4.30
CA ILE A 5 -17.14 -3.10 3.03
C ILE A 5 -18.01 -3.63 1.89
N ASP A 6 -18.49 -2.75 1.00
CA ASP A 6 -19.21 -3.23 -0.18
C ASP A 6 -18.25 -3.95 -1.14
N GLN A 7 -18.79 -4.88 -1.92
CA GLN A 7 -17.98 -5.70 -2.85
C GLN A 7 -17.20 -4.82 -3.84
N THR A 8 -17.78 -3.70 -4.29
CA THR A 8 -17.13 -2.79 -5.25
C THR A 8 -15.89 -2.14 -4.67
N THR A 9 -15.92 -1.75 -3.40
CA THR A 9 -14.77 -1.17 -2.71
C THR A 9 -13.71 -2.24 -2.47
N ALA A 10 -14.12 -3.47 -2.09
CA ALA A 10 -13.19 -4.60 -1.95
C ALA A 10 -12.45 -4.91 -3.26
N ASP A 11 -13.19 -5.02 -4.37
CA ASP A 11 -12.63 -5.21 -5.71
C ASP A 11 -11.73 -4.04 -6.12
N GLY A 12 -12.13 -2.83 -5.75
CA GLY A 12 -11.37 -1.60 -5.97
C GLY A 12 -10.03 -1.59 -5.26
N LEU A 13 -9.99 -1.99 -3.99
CA LEU A 13 -8.75 -2.13 -3.23
C LEU A 13 -7.87 -3.22 -3.84
N HIS A 14 -8.44 -4.38 -4.17
CA HIS A 14 -7.71 -5.46 -4.83
C HIS A 14 -7.05 -5.00 -6.13
N ARG A 15 -7.80 -4.28 -6.96
CA ARG A 15 -7.30 -3.75 -8.23
C ARG A 15 -6.27 -2.64 -8.05
N TYR A 16 -6.47 -1.76 -7.07
CA TYR A 16 -5.50 -0.71 -6.75
C TYR A 16 -4.16 -1.32 -6.31
N VAL A 17 -4.20 -2.26 -5.36
CA VAL A 17 -3.03 -2.94 -4.82
C VAL A 17 -2.33 -3.77 -5.89
N GLY A 18 -3.09 -4.45 -6.75
CA GLY A 18 -2.55 -5.13 -7.94
C GLY A 18 -1.80 -4.18 -8.87
N GLN A 19 -2.35 -3.00 -9.18
CA GLN A 19 -1.66 -1.99 -9.99
C GLN A 19 -0.38 -1.44 -9.32
N VAL A 20 -0.33 -1.39 -7.98
CA VAL A 20 0.89 -1.03 -7.25
C VAL A 20 1.94 -2.13 -7.40
N ALA A 21 1.55 -3.40 -7.24
CA ALA A 21 2.44 -4.54 -7.45
C ALA A 21 3.00 -4.56 -8.87
N ASP A 22 2.15 -4.35 -9.88
CA ASP A 22 2.56 -4.24 -11.29
C ASP A 22 3.55 -3.08 -11.51
N ALA A 23 3.27 -1.91 -10.92
CA ALA A 23 4.15 -0.74 -11.04
C ALA A 23 5.50 -0.92 -10.34
N LEU A 24 5.57 -1.81 -9.34
CA LEU A 24 6.81 -2.24 -8.67
C LEU A 24 7.50 -3.40 -9.41
N ALA A 25 6.91 -3.91 -10.50
CA ALA A 25 7.36 -5.09 -11.24
C ALA A 25 7.46 -6.35 -10.36
N LEU A 26 6.59 -6.49 -9.38
CA LEU A 26 6.48 -7.67 -8.53
C LEU A 26 5.72 -8.79 -9.28
N THR A 27 6.12 -10.04 -9.09
CA THR A 27 5.50 -11.20 -9.75
C THR A 27 4.99 -12.21 -8.72
N GLY A 28 3.79 -12.76 -8.93
CA GLY A 28 3.19 -13.80 -8.07
C GLY A 28 2.21 -13.25 -7.02
N ASN A 29 1.95 -14.03 -5.97
CA ASN A 29 1.09 -13.64 -4.83
C ASN A 29 1.87 -12.76 -3.84
N THR A 30 2.24 -11.56 -4.27
CA THR A 30 3.13 -10.67 -3.49
C THR A 30 2.42 -9.79 -2.49
N TYR A 31 1.08 -9.92 -2.37
CA TYR A 31 0.29 -9.11 -1.46
C TYR A 31 -0.85 -9.86 -0.77
N CYS A 32 -1.26 -9.32 0.37
CA CYS A 32 -2.42 -9.75 1.15
C CYS A 32 -3.26 -8.52 1.54
N LEU A 33 -4.58 -8.69 1.60
CA LEU A 33 -5.50 -7.65 2.04
C LEU A 33 -6.22 -8.09 3.31
N ASP A 34 -6.37 -7.16 4.25
CA ASP A 34 -7.33 -7.26 5.34
C ASP A 34 -8.45 -6.25 5.08
N LEU A 35 -9.67 -6.75 4.90
CA LEU A 35 -10.85 -5.95 4.59
C LEU A 35 -11.67 -5.59 5.84
N ALA A 36 -11.30 -6.12 7.01
CA ALA A 36 -11.85 -5.66 8.27
C ALA A 36 -11.41 -4.21 8.52
N ARG A 37 -12.25 -3.39 9.17
CA ARG A 37 -11.87 -1.99 9.42
C ARG A 37 -10.98 -1.89 10.66
N PRO A 38 -9.86 -1.13 10.60
CA PRO A 38 -9.35 -0.41 9.44
C PRO A 38 -8.78 -1.33 8.35
N MET A 39 -9.12 -1.07 7.08
CA MET A 39 -8.63 -1.89 5.97
C MET A 39 -7.12 -1.73 5.81
N ASN A 40 -6.43 -2.84 5.52
CA ASN A 40 -4.99 -2.88 5.33
C ASN A 40 -4.59 -3.67 4.08
N ALA A 41 -3.44 -3.33 3.52
CA ALA A 41 -2.77 -4.14 2.50
C ALA A 41 -1.29 -4.29 2.82
N TYR A 42 -0.79 -5.52 2.71
CA TYR A 42 0.62 -5.84 2.86
C TYR A 42 1.17 -6.25 1.50
N LEU A 43 2.33 -5.71 1.11
CA LEU A 43 3.09 -6.06 -0.08
C LEU A 43 4.52 -6.45 0.29
N ALA A 44 4.93 -7.68 0.02
CA ALA A 44 6.34 -8.07 0.13
C ALA A 44 7.15 -7.46 -1.02
N LEU A 45 8.33 -6.91 -0.73
CA LEU A 45 9.26 -6.38 -1.73
C LEU A 45 10.44 -7.32 -2.03
N ASP A 46 10.53 -8.47 -1.34
CA ASP A 46 11.56 -9.50 -1.46
C ASP A 46 13.00 -8.96 -1.53
N THR A 47 13.22 -7.83 -0.86
CA THR A 47 14.49 -7.12 -0.82
C THR A 47 14.88 -6.89 0.63
N ARG A 48 16.19 -6.89 0.91
CA ARG A 48 16.73 -6.56 2.23
C ARG A 48 17.54 -5.28 2.15
N LEU A 49 17.37 -4.40 3.12
CA LEU A 49 18.21 -3.21 3.22
C LEU A 49 19.62 -3.63 3.69
N PRO A 50 20.71 -3.04 3.16
CA PRO A 50 22.07 -3.39 3.59
C PRO A 50 22.32 -3.28 5.10
N ARG A 51 21.61 -2.35 5.77
CA ARG A 51 21.68 -2.15 7.22
C ARG A 51 20.88 -3.17 8.04
N PHE A 52 19.96 -3.87 7.40
CA PHE A 52 19.08 -4.89 7.99
C PHE A 52 19.12 -6.16 7.15
N PRO A 53 20.28 -6.83 7.07
CA PRO A 53 20.48 -7.98 6.17
C PRO A 53 19.66 -9.22 6.55
N HIS A 54 18.99 -9.19 7.70
CA HIS A 54 18.15 -10.27 8.23
C HIS A 54 16.65 -9.94 8.20
N CYS A 55 16.27 -8.75 7.74
CA CYS A 55 14.87 -8.34 7.71
C CYS A 55 14.45 -8.11 6.26
N ASP A 56 13.38 -8.78 5.87
CA ASP A 56 12.76 -8.52 4.58
C ASP A 56 12.01 -7.20 4.62
N THR A 57 11.88 -6.55 3.46
CA THR A 57 11.16 -5.28 3.32
C THR A 57 9.77 -5.51 2.78
N ALA A 58 8.84 -4.70 3.27
CA ALA A 58 7.48 -4.69 2.79
C ALA A 58 6.95 -3.25 2.68
N LEU A 59 5.86 -3.11 1.94
CA LEU A 59 5.00 -1.95 1.99
C LEU A 59 3.72 -2.32 2.75
N LEU A 60 3.33 -1.46 3.67
CA LEU A 60 2.05 -1.55 4.37
C LEU A 60 1.20 -0.36 3.97
N TRP A 61 -0.04 -0.63 3.56
CA TRP A 61 -1.08 0.37 3.40
C TRP A 61 -2.11 0.23 4.52
N ASP A 62 -2.51 1.35 5.11
CA ASP A 62 -3.59 1.43 6.11
C ASP A 62 -4.58 2.55 5.70
N GLU A 63 -5.88 2.31 5.85
CA GLU A 63 -6.93 3.27 5.42
C GLU A 63 -6.86 4.64 6.12
N ARG A 64 -6.16 4.75 7.24
CA ARG A 64 -5.95 5.96 8.04
C ARG A 64 -4.58 6.54 7.75
N CYS A 65 -3.59 5.66 7.61
CA CYS A 65 -2.18 6.00 7.60
C CYS A 65 -1.48 5.81 6.26
N GLY A 66 -2.21 5.56 5.17
CA GLY A 66 -1.66 5.46 3.82
C GLY A 66 -0.52 4.45 3.72
N TRP A 67 0.45 4.73 2.85
CA TRP A 67 1.58 3.83 2.60
C TRP A 67 2.77 4.09 3.54
N ALA A 68 3.33 2.99 4.05
CA ALA A 68 4.53 2.93 4.86
C ALA A 68 5.51 1.89 4.31
N GLY A 69 6.80 2.14 4.48
CA GLY A 69 7.87 1.16 4.29
C GLY A 69 8.21 0.49 5.61
N THR A 70 8.16 -0.83 5.65
CA THR A 70 8.34 -1.64 6.86
C THR A 70 9.49 -2.63 6.73
N LEU A 71 10.01 -3.03 7.88
CA LEU A 71 10.82 -4.24 8.03
C LEU A 71 9.96 -5.36 8.60
N GLU A 72 10.16 -6.56 8.10
CA GLU A 72 9.67 -7.81 8.67
C GLU A 72 10.84 -8.56 9.30
N ALA A 73 10.89 -8.58 10.63
CA ALA A 73 11.91 -9.30 11.39
C ALA A 73 11.33 -10.64 11.86
N ASP A 74 11.77 -11.72 11.23
CA ASP A 74 11.39 -13.12 11.49
C ASP A 74 9.88 -13.44 11.36
N ALA A 75 9.58 -14.74 11.23
CA ALA A 75 8.25 -15.31 10.98
C ALA A 75 7.18 -15.05 12.07
N ARG A 76 7.44 -14.16 13.03
CA ARG A 76 6.50 -13.72 14.07
C ARG A 76 5.69 -12.47 13.68
N SER A 77 5.90 -11.93 12.47
CA SER A 77 5.00 -10.96 11.82
C SER A 77 4.91 -9.57 12.47
N GLU A 78 5.86 -9.18 13.31
CA GLU A 78 5.90 -7.81 13.85
C GLU A 78 6.56 -6.88 12.81
N LEU A 79 5.72 -6.15 12.09
CA LEU A 79 6.17 -5.16 11.11
C LEU A 79 6.65 -3.89 11.82
N THR A 80 7.89 -3.49 11.56
CA THR A 80 8.43 -2.21 12.06
C THR A 80 8.38 -1.15 10.97
N VAL A 81 7.59 -0.10 11.16
CA VAL A 81 7.53 1.03 10.21
C VAL A 81 8.81 1.87 10.31
N LEU A 82 9.48 2.06 9.17
CA LEU A 82 10.67 2.91 9.06
C LEU A 82 10.36 4.30 8.52
N THR A 83 9.37 4.40 7.64
CA THR A 83 9.03 5.65 6.96
C THR A 83 7.62 5.58 6.38
N TYR A 84 6.97 6.73 6.28
CA TYR A 84 5.69 6.89 5.60
C TYR A 84 5.87 7.70 4.31
N LEU A 85 5.09 7.38 3.28
CA LEU A 85 4.98 8.22 2.09
C LEU A 85 4.32 9.57 2.44
N GLY A 86 3.31 9.53 3.32
CA GLY A 86 2.56 10.72 3.74
C GLY A 86 1.73 11.37 2.63
N GLY A 87 1.06 12.46 2.97
CA GLY A 87 0.21 13.20 2.05
C GLY A 87 -1.14 12.51 1.84
N ASP A 88 -1.35 11.95 0.65
CA ASP A 88 -2.59 11.27 0.26
C ASP A 88 -2.60 9.82 0.76
N VAL A 89 -3.73 9.36 1.28
CA VAL A 89 -3.91 7.97 1.74
C VAL A 89 -3.96 7.00 0.57
N LEU A 90 -4.48 7.41 -0.60
CA LEU A 90 -4.64 6.55 -1.78
C LEU A 90 -3.98 7.17 -3.03
N PRO A 91 -2.65 7.40 -3.00
CA PRO A 91 -1.92 8.05 -4.08
C PRO A 91 -1.92 7.18 -5.35
N SER A 92 -1.48 7.72 -6.49
CA SER A 92 -1.40 6.92 -7.71
C SER A 92 -0.44 5.72 -7.55
N PRO A 93 -0.70 4.56 -8.20
CA PRO A 93 0.18 3.39 -8.09
C PRO A 93 1.64 3.68 -8.44
N ARG A 94 1.88 4.56 -9.43
CA ARG A 94 3.23 5.01 -9.81
C ARG A 94 3.93 5.82 -8.71
N THR A 95 3.17 6.61 -7.94
CA THR A 95 3.72 7.34 -6.78
C THR A 95 4.20 6.35 -5.72
N VAL A 96 3.39 5.32 -5.42
CA VAL A 96 3.74 4.26 -4.47
C VAL A 96 4.96 3.49 -4.95
N ALA A 97 5.03 3.13 -6.24
CA ALA A 97 6.17 2.43 -6.80
C ALA A 97 7.48 3.23 -6.66
N ARG A 98 7.45 4.53 -6.97
CA ARG A 98 8.61 5.43 -6.77
C ARG A 98 9.05 5.48 -5.31
N PHE A 99 8.10 5.49 -4.38
CA PHE A 99 8.38 5.42 -2.95
C PHE A 99 9.02 4.07 -2.57
N GLY A 100 8.48 2.94 -3.02
CA GLY A 100 9.04 1.62 -2.79
C GLY A 100 10.48 1.50 -3.32
N PHE A 101 10.75 1.97 -4.55
CA PHE A 101 12.11 1.98 -5.10
C PHE A 101 13.08 2.87 -4.29
N ALA A 102 12.63 4.03 -3.82
CA ALA A 102 13.45 4.90 -2.98
C ALA A 102 13.70 4.29 -1.59
N PHE A 103 12.71 3.56 -1.05
CA PHE A 103 12.80 2.85 0.22
C PHE A 103 13.83 1.73 0.16
N VAL A 104 13.74 0.82 -0.82
CA VAL A 104 14.70 -0.29 -0.97
C VAL A 104 16.11 0.18 -1.30
N ALA A 105 16.24 1.35 -1.92
CA ALA A 105 17.53 2.00 -2.16
C ALA A 105 18.12 2.71 -0.92
N ASP A 106 17.48 2.64 0.25
CA ASP A 106 17.86 3.33 1.50
C ASP A 106 18.03 4.86 1.30
N ARG A 107 17.20 5.48 0.44
CA ARG A 107 17.27 6.92 0.08
C ARG A 107 16.27 7.80 0.80
N LEU A 108 15.40 7.23 1.64
CA LEU A 108 14.36 7.96 2.35
C LEU A 108 14.80 8.33 3.77
N PRO A 109 14.43 9.52 4.26
CA PRO A 109 14.62 9.85 5.66
C PRO A 109 13.81 8.89 6.53
N ARG A 110 14.39 8.53 7.68
CA ARG A 110 13.68 7.73 8.69
C ARG A 110 12.75 8.64 9.47
N ASN A 111 11.48 8.48 9.20
CA ASN A 111 10.38 9.20 9.82
C ASN A 111 9.31 8.15 10.15
N GLY A 112 9.54 7.42 11.24
CA GLY A 112 8.57 6.46 11.78
C GLY A 112 7.44 7.13 12.56
N SER A 113 7.49 8.45 12.74
CA SER A 113 6.37 9.21 13.32
C SER A 113 5.16 9.09 12.40
N LEU A 114 4.00 8.80 13.00
CA LEU A 114 2.72 8.86 12.31
C LEU A 114 2.62 10.23 11.61
N PRO A 115 2.52 10.27 10.28
CA PRO A 115 2.45 11.53 9.60
C PRO A 115 1.05 12.13 9.82
N GLU A 116 0.98 13.46 9.82
CA GLU A 116 -0.30 14.18 9.82
C GLU A 116 -1.00 13.95 8.48
N PHE A 117 -1.76 12.86 8.37
CA PHE A 117 -2.57 12.64 7.20
C PHE A 117 -3.66 13.70 7.13
N ARG A 118 -3.69 14.44 6.02
CA ARG A 118 -4.92 15.11 5.57
C ARG A 118 -5.77 14.05 4.89
N GLY A 119 -6.28 13.11 5.70
CA GLY A 119 -7.14 12.04 5.20
C GLY A 119 -8.30 12.64 4.42
N THR A 120 -8.50 12.18 3.19
CA THR A 120 -9.81 12.30 2.56
C THR A 120 -10.79 11.55 3.46
N GLY A 121 -11.88 12.19 3.90
CA GLY A 121 -12.85 11.54 4.79
C GLY A 121 -13.26 10.15 4.27
N HIS A 122 -13.62 9.24 5.19
CA HIS A 122 -13.86 7.82 4.91
C HIS A 122 -14.65 7.56 3.61
N ASP A 123 -15.77 8.25 3.42
CA ASP A 123 -16.62 8.10 2.23
C ASP A 123 -15.90 8.43 0.92
N GLU A 124 -14.98 9.39 0.95
CA GLU A 124 -14.18 9.74 -0.22
C GLU A 124 -13.16 8.66 -0.54
N LEU A 125 -12.54 8.03 0.47
CA LEU A 125 -11.68 6.88 0.25
C LEU A 125 -12.47 5.74 -0.43
N LEU A 126 -13.65 5.40 0.08
CA LEU A 126 -14.50 4.37 -0.51
C LEU A 126 -14.87 4.70 -1.97
N ARG A 127 -15.28 5.95 -2.24
CA ARG A 127 -15.56 6.40 -3.62
C ARG A 127 -14.36 6.26 -4.55
N ARG A 128 -13.16 6.58 -4.06
CA ARG A 128 -11.93 6.48 -4.86
C ARG A 128 -11.55 5.03 -5.12
N LEU A 129 -11.69 4.14 -4.13
CA LEU A 129 -11.49 2.70 -4.29
C LEU A 129 -12.49 2.13 -5.31
N ALA A 130 -13.77 2.47 -5.20
CA ALA A 130 -14.79 2.02 -6.15
C ALA A 130 -14.49 2.42 -7.62
N ARG A 131 -13.76 3.52 -7.86
CA ARG A 131 -13.30 3.88 -9.22
C ARG A 131 -12.25 2.91 -9.76
N TYR A 132 -11.43 2.30 -8.90
CA TYR A 132 -10.48 1.27 -9.34
C TYR A 132 -11.17 -0.02 -9.74
N ALA A 133 -12.36 -0.34 -9.18
CA ALA A 133 -13.12 -1.53 -9.54
C ALA A 133 -13.69 -1.47 -10.97
N GLN A 134 -13.82 -0.27 -11.54
CA GLN A 134 -14.32 -0.09 -12.90
C GLN A 134 -13.31 -0.68 -13.90
N PRO A 135 -13.76 -1.50 -14.87
CA PRO A 135 -12.90 -1.92 -15.97
C PRO A 135 -12.34 -0.69 -16.67
N ILE A 136 -11.04 -0.69 -16.97
CA ILE A 136 -10.48 0.30 -17.89
C ILE A 136 -11.22 0.11 -19.22
N PRO A 137 -11.93 1.12 -19.76
CA PRO A 137 -12.57 0.99 -21.06
C PRO A 137 -11.51 0.64 -22.11
N VAL A 138 -11.74 -0.45 -22.84
CA VAL A 138 -10.80 -1.02 -23.82
C VAL A 138 -10.49 -0.04 -24.97
N ASP A 139 -11.30 1.02 -25.11
CA ASP A 139 -11.17 2.04 -26.15
C ASP A 139 -10.13 3.14 -25.86
N ALA A 140 -9.47 3.15 -24.70
CA ALA A 140 -8.48 4.18 -24.34
C ALA A 140 -7.04 3.92 -24.84
N ILE A 141 -6.83 2.90 -25.69
CA ILE A 141 -5.51 2.54 -26.27
C ILE A 141 -5.54 2.68 -27.80
N ARG A 142 -5.90 3.86 -28.31
CA ARG A 142 -5.67 4.22 -29.72
C ARG A 142 -4.78 5.45 -29.83
#